data_AF-A0A822GBQ9-F1
#
_entry.id   AF-A0A822GBQ9-F1
#
_cell.length_a   1.000
_cell.length_b   1.000
_cell.length_c   1.000
_cell.angle_alpha   90.00
_cell.angle_beta   90.00
_cell.angle_gamma   90.00
#
_symmetry.space_group_name_H-M   'P 1'
#
loop_
_entity.id
_entity.type
_entity.pdbx_description
1 polymer ?
#
loop_
_entity_poly.entity_id
_entity_poly.type
_entity_poly.pdbx_seq_one_letter_code
_entity_poly.pdbx_strand_id
1 'polypeptide(L)' 'MEATADVRLHGTSTSIGILNFVQNDANSSVRITGTLTSLSASSNHGFHVDSNG' A
#
# COMPACT_ATOMS: atom_id res chain seq x y z
N MET A 1 6.13 -4.52 19.77
CA MET A 1 5.62 -5.75 19.10
C MET A 1 5.40 -5.35 17.67
N GLU A 2 6.11 -6.01 16.75
CA GLU A 2 6.04 -5.68 15.34
C GLU A 2 4.68 -6.10 14.76
N ALA A 3 4.03 -5.20 14.04
CA ALA A 3 2.83 -5.46 13.29
C ALA A 3 3.12 -5.32 11.78
N THR A 4 2.68 -6.33 11.02
CA THR A 4 2.86 -6.37 9.56
C THR A 4 1.52 -6.62 8.87
N ALA A 5 1.28 -5.93 7.75
CA ALA A 5 0.11 -6.16 6.91
C ALA A 5 0.46 -6.03 5.42
N ASP A 6 -0.14 -6.91 4.61
CA ASP A 6 -0.01 -6.86 3.15
C ASP A 6 -1.35 -6.48 2.53
N VAL A 7 -1.31 -5.47 1.65
CA VAL A 7 -2.49 -5.01 0.90
C VAL A 7 -2.24 -5.28 -0.58
N ARG A 8 -3.08 -6.14 -1.16
CA ARG A 8 -3.08 -6.40 -2.59
C ARG A 8 -4.01 -5.42 -3.29
N LEU A 9 -3.43 -4.64 -4.21
CA LEU A 9 -4.18 -3.65 -4.98
C LEU A 9 -4.63 -4.27 -6.30
N HIS A 10 -5.88 -4.02 -6.64
CA HIS A 10 -6.52 -4.47 -7.86
C HIS A 10 -7.03 -3.27 -8.65
N GLY A 11 -6.75 -3.26 -9.95
CA GLY A 11 -7.55 -2.52 -10.92
C GLY A 11 -8.85 -3.25 -11.19
N THR A 12 -9.66 -2.74 -12.11
CA THR A 12 -10.99 -3.28 -12.44
C THR A 12 -11.03 -4.77 -12.79
N SER A 13 -9.90 -5.37 -13.19
CA SER A 13 -9.83 -6.78 -13.58
C SER A 13 -8.48 -7.48 -13.31
N THR A 14 -7.46 -6.78 -12.84
CA THR A 14 -6.12 -7.35 -12.61
C THR A 14 -5.48 -6.78 -11.35
N SER A 15 -4.67 -7.60 -10.67
CA SER A 15 -3.84 -7.07 -9.58
C SER A 15 -2.76 -6.16 -10.15
N ILE A 16 -2.62 -4.97 -9.57
CA ILE A 16 -1.66 -3.95 -10.02
C ILE A 16 -0.43 -3.86 -9.12
N GLY A 17 -0.47 -4.46 -7.92
CA GLY A 17 0.66 -4.49 -7.01
C GLY A 17 0.34 -4.98 -5.60
N ILE A 18 1.37 -5.01 -4.76
CA ILE A 18 1.28 -5.31 -3.32
C ILE A 18 2.00 -4.20 -2.56
N LEU A 19 1.39 -3.75 -1.46
CA LEU A 19 2.00 -2.85 -0.49
C LEU A 19 2.15 -3.57 0.85
N ASN A 20 3.34 -3.45 1.45
CA ASN A 20 3.69 -4.01 2.74
C ASN A 20 3.76 -2.87 3.76
N PHE A 21 3.05 -3.02 4.85
CA PHE A 21 2.97 -2.09 5.97
C PHE A 21 3.70 -2.72 7.15
N VAL A 22 4.67 -2.01 7.72
CA VAL A 22 5.45 -2.45 8.88
C VAL A 22 5.43 -1.37 9.95
N GLN A 23 5.07 -1.77 11.17
CA GLN A 23 5.10 -0.91 12.35
C GLN A 23 5.83 -1.63 13.49
N ASN A 24 6.96 -1.08 13.93
CA ASN A 24 7.82 -1.74 14.92
C ASN A 24 7.18 -1.74 16.32
N ASP A 25 6.51 -0.63 16.67
CA ASP A 25 5.80 -0.43 17.94
C ASP A 25 4.50 0.36 17.75
N ALA A 26 3.53 0.18 18.64
CA ALA A 26 2.15 0.69 18.47
C ALA A 26 2.03 2.22 18.22
N ASN A 27 3.05 3.01 18.59
CA ASN A 27 3.08 4.46 18.41
C ASN A 27 4.20 4.94 17.48
N SER A 28 4.92 4.02 16.82
CA SER A 28 5.93 4.38 15.82
C SER A 28 5.27 4.70 14.48
N SER A 29 5.96 5.43 13.61
CA SER A 29 5.56 5.58 12.21
C SER A 29 5.41 4.22 11.53
N VAL A 30 4.43 4.11 10.64
CA VAL A 30 4.26 2.94 9.77
C VAL A 30 5.10 3.16 8.51
N ARG A 31 5.97 2.19 8.19
CA ARG A 31 6.68 2.17 6.92
C ARG A 31 5.85 1.41 5.90
N ILE A 32 5.59 2.05 4.75
CA ILE A 32 4.87 1.46 3.63
C ILE A 32 5.83 1.35 2.46
N THR A 33 5.97 0.15 1.89
CA THR A 33 6.81 -0.12 0.72
C THR A 33 6.11 -1.08 -0.21
N GLY A 34 6.38 -1.00 -1.51
CA GLY A 34 5.86 -1.97 -2.46
C GLY A 34 6.15 -1.57 -3.90
N THR A 35 5.57 -2.31 -4.83
CA THR A 35 5.67 -2.01 -6.26
C THR A 35 4.28 -2.00 -6.86
N LEU A 36 3.95 -0.91 -7.54
CA LEU A 36 2.73 -0.74 -8.30
C LEU A 36 3.08 -0.66 -9.78
N THR A 37 2.29 -1.35 -10.59
CA THR A 37 2.46 -1.45 -12.05
C THR A 37 1.19 -0.97 -12.74
N SER A 38 1.27 -0.78 -14.05
CA SER A 38 0.11 -0.39 -14.88
C SER A 38 -0.54 0.95 -14.49
N LEU A 39 0.24 1.84 -13.85
CA LEU A 39 -0.13 3.23 -13.59
C LEU A 39 0.39 4.12 -14.72
N SER A 40 -0.19 5.31 -14.89
CA SER A 40 0.34 6.28 -15.86
C SER A 40 1.76 6.68 -15.47
N ALA A 41 2.68 6.55 -16.41
CA ALA A 41 4.09 6.88 -16.22
C ALA A 41 4.29 8.38 -15.99
N SER A 42 5.41 8.73 -15.36
CA SER A 42 5.86 10.12 -15.16
C SER A 42 4.83 11.02 -14.49
N SER A 43 3.94 10.44 -13.68
CA SER A 43 2.85 11.12 -12.99
C SER A 43 2.92 10.80 -11.49
N ASN A 44 2.53 11.77 -10.66
CA ASN A 44 2.28 11.52 -9.24
C ASN A 44 0.84 11.03 -9.06
N HIS A 45 0.65 10.04 -8.20
CA HIS A 45 -0.64 9.42 -7.91
C HIS A 45 -1.01 9.67 -6.46
N GLY A 46 -2.27 10.04 -6.20
CA GLY A 46 -2.77 10.18 -4.83
C GLY A 46 -2.82 8.83 -4.12
N PHE A 47 -2.51 8.81 -2.83
CA PHE A 47 -2.47 7.59 -2.01
C PHE A 47 -3.11 7.86 -0.64
N HIS A 48 -4.16 7.11 -0.32
CA HIS A 48 -4.96 7.31 0.88
C HIS A 48 -5.47 5.95 1.39
N VAL A 49 -5.79 5.90 2.69
CA VAL A 49 -6.55 4.79 3.28
C VAL A 49 -8.01 5.25 3.35
N ASP A 50 -8.92 4.49 2.75
CA ASP A 50 -10.36 4.72 2.88
C ASP A 50 -10.90 4.02 4.13
N SER A 51 -12.02 4.51 4.67
CA SER A 51 -12.66 3.91 5.84
C SER A 51 -13.41 2.61 5.52
N ASN A 52 -13.71 2.37 4.24
CA ASN A 52 -14.42 1.18 3.79
C ASN A 52 -13.41 0.14 3.27
N GLY A 53 -13.43 -1.05 3.85
CA GLY A 53 -12.59 -2.20 3.48
C GLY A 53 -13.32 -3.18 2.57
#